data_AF-A0A397TDE0-F1
#
_entry.id   AF-A0A397TDE0-F1
#
_cell.length_a   1.000
_cell.length_b   1.000
_cell.length_c   1.000
_cell.angle_alpha   90.00
_cell.angle_beta   90.00
_cell.angle_gamma   90.00
#
_symmetry.space_group_name_H-M   'P 1'
#
loop_
_entity.id
_entity.type
_entity.pdbx_description
1 polymer ?
#
loop_
_entity_poly.entity_id
_entity_poly.type
_entity_poly.pdbx_seq_one_letter_code
_entity_poly.pdbx_strand_id
1 'polypeptide(L)'
;MSSRGTNENVQEPDPFKVEHVNGDILVHLINPNLINTLRIYSQSTCLYEQKPKIPAYELFLILPELKKVVENGVNNNDKNLKSLVELIEKEYESKVCEIKEMVDNNVISFKNLFYLFTKGQHVHAVWNECIIGAKITNTAYQRTFCGEYMNINAEIIDSDGNSFIHGIKSFNIREWEGVCEIEKLPVVPLPKESPIRDNLIARGKKFIKYAIGPHYLQYSGNMFRSTWFGITNFKSDGRVMIDAVSFSKINPSYNMGTAKKLNHGSGRSRQIHVQLQQHDEKSVKEEEIFMCVPSLFGFSFTTKKWGQLYVDKSDEITFDDDAFDQLVMDPIKKELISSLVTSKHKGVDLISGKGGGCVFLLHGPPGVGKTLTAEAISEFLHRPLYAVSVGELGTSAVDLENKLSEILEVASIWNAVILIDEADIFLERRSEHDIHRNALVSIFLRLLEYHQGILFLTTNRVKCFDAAFQSRISIALKYNELDADARKQVWRTFLDRIEGKNKSQVDIENLKRRPLNGREIKTAVRLAKALTTKNDPDAMITTQQLETILDISKSFGEELENRDKDENLENENSDKTRKKIRVN
;
A
#
# COMPACT_ATOMS: atom_id res chain seq x y z
N MET A 1 -78.35 15.32 -56.40
CA MET A 1 -77.20 14.81 -57.18
C MET A 1 -76.08 14.55 -56.20
N SER A 2 -75.63 13.30 -56.13
CA SER A 2 -74.55 12.88 -55.23
C SER A 2 -73.19 13.25 -55.81
N SER A 3 -72.30 13.81 -55.00
CA SER A 3 -70.87 13.81 -55.27
C SER A 3 -70.17 12.96 -54.21
N ARG A 4 -69.81 11.73 -54.62
CA ARG A 4 -68.87 10.88 -53.91
C ARG A 4 -67.50 11.57 -53.91
N GLY A 5 -67.03 12.02 -52.76
CA GLY A 5 -65.63 12.31 -52.52
C GLY A 5 -64.96 11.03 -52.02
N THR A 6 -64.02 10.53 -52.80
CA THR A 6 -63.16 9.38 -52.51
C THR A 6 -62.32 9.60 -51.26
N ASN A 7 -62.36 8.67 -50.31
CA ASN A 7 -61.36 8.53 -49.25
C ASN A 7 -60.00 8.26 -49.91
N GLU A 8 -59.17 9.29 -50.02
CA GLU A 8 -57.73 9.11 -50.16
C GLU A 8 -57.22 8.61 -48.80
N ASN A 9 -56.80 7.34 -48.75
CA ASN A 9 -55.98 6.81 -47.67
C ASN A 9 -54.68 7.63 -47.62
N VAL A 10 -54.63 8.64 -46.74
CA VAL A 10 -53.38 9.30 -46.36
C VAL A 10 -52.56 8.26 -45.61
N GLN A 11 -51.63 7.63 -46.32
CA GLN A 11 -50.66 6.72 -45.74
C GLN A 11 -49.81 7.54 -44.77
N GLU A 12 -49.96 7.30 -43.46
CA GLU A 12 -49.11 7.93 -42.44
C GLU A 12 -47.64 7.71 -42.83
N PRO A 13 -46.78 8.75 -42.73
CA PRO A 13 -45.38 8.61 -43.06
C PRO A 13 -44.75 7.52 -42.18
N ASP A 14 -43.95 6.65 -42.81
CA ASP A 14 -43.25 5.54 -42.16
C ASP A 14 -42.56 6.05 -40.87
N PRO A 15 -42.80 5.43 -39.70
CA PRO A 15 -42.33 5.97 -38.42
C PRO A 15 -40.80 6.06 -38.32
N PHE A 16 -40.09 5.28 -39.14
CA PHE A 16 -38.64 5.27 -39.27
C PHE A 16 -38.22 4.78 -40.67
N LYS A 17 -36.97 5.02 -41.06
CA LYS A 17 -36.35 4.45 -42.27
C LYS A 17 -35.07 3.72 -41.91
N VAL A 18 -34.79 2.63 -42.63
CA VAL A 18 -33.59 1.82 -42.44
C VAL A 18 -32.62 2.08 -43.58
N GLU A 19 -31.37 2.39 -43.24
CA GLU A 19 -30.28 2.61 -44.19
C GLU A 19 -29.16 1.62 -43.91
N HIS A 20 -28.67 0.95 -44.95
CA HIS A 20 -27.53 0.02 -44.86
C HIS A 20 -26.27 0.74 -45.35
N VAL A 21 -25.34 1.03 -44.44
CA VAL A 21 -24.08 1.72 -44.75
C VAL A 21 -22.93 0.85 -44.30
N ASN A 22 -22.12 0.34 -45.24
CA ASN A 22 -20.91 -0.46 -44.95
C ASN A 22 -21.14 -1.64 -43.98
N GLY A 23 -22.28 -2.33 -44.09
CA GLY A 23 -22.66 -3.46 -43.23
C GLY A 23 -23.30 -3.05 -41.89
N ASP A 24 -23.44 -1.75 -41.62
CA ASP A 24 -24.16 -1.23 -40.47
C ASP A 24 -25.57 -0.79 -40.86
N ILE A 25 -26.51 -1.05 -39.95
CA ILE A 25 -27.92 -0.70 -40.10
C ILE A 25 -28.14 0.57 -39.29
N LEU A 26 -28.51 1.67 -39.95
CA LEU A 26 -28.89 2.93 -39.31
C LEU A 26 -30.39 3.09 -39.39
N VAL A 27 -31.02 3.31 -38.24
CA VAL A 27 -32.45 3.61 -38.13
C VAL A 27 -32.62 5.12 -38.02
N HIS A 28 -33.20 5.71 -39.06
CA HIS A 28 -33.61 7.11 -39.10
C HIS A 28 -34.97 7.23 -38.46
N LEU A 29 -35.05 7.84 -37.30
CA LEU A 29 -36.33 8.02 -36.59
C LEU A 29 -37.03 9.27 -37.13
N ILE A 30 -38.25 9.09 -37.62
CA ILE A 30 -39.07 10.17 -38.19
C ILE A 30 -40.16 10.58 -37.21
N ASN A 31 -40.72 9.62 -36.47
CA ASN A 31 -41.82 9.84 -35.54
C ASN A 31 -41.34 10.46 -34.21
N PRO A 32 -41.80 11.67 -33.82
CA PRO A 32 -41.38 12.35 -32.57
C PRO A 32 -41.75 11.59 -31.30
N ASN A 33 -42.86 10.87 -31.28
CA ASN A 33 -43.30 10.09 -30.11
C ASN A 33 -42.39 8.89 -29.91
N LEU A 34 -41.98 8.21 -30.99
CA LEU A 34 -41.02 7.11 -30.96
C LEU A 34 -39.66 7.59 -30.42
N ILE A 35 -39.19 8.76 -30.85
CA ILE A 35 -37.94 9.37 -30.36
C ILE A 35 -38.02 9.65 -28.85
N ASN A 36 -39.12 10.22 -28.37
CA ASN A 36 -39.29 10.51 -26.95
C ASN A 36 -39.36 9.25 -26.09
N THR A 37 -40.00 8.18 -26.57
CA THR A 37 -39.99 6.88 -25.89
C THR A 37 -38.58 6.31 -25.82
N LEU A 38 -37.82 6.33 -26.91
CA LEU A 38 -36.45 5.82 -26.93
C LEU A 38 -35.50 6.60 -26.01
N ARG A 39 -35.70 7.91 -25.84
CA ARG A 39 -34.93 8.75 -24.88
C ARG A 39 -35.10 8.35 -23.42
N ILE A 40 -36.17 7.64 -23.07
CA ILE A 40 -36.36 7.12 -21.70
C ILE A 40 -35.42 5.95 -21.43
N TYR A 41 -35.13 5.14 -22.45
CA TYR A 41 -34.41 3.87 -22.31
C TYR A 41 -32.98 3.91 -22.85
N SER A 42 -32.66 4.86 -23.74
CA SER A 42 -31.34 5.01 -24.35
C SER A 42 -30.72 6.35 -24.04
N GLN A 43 -29.44 6.32 -23.66
CA GLN A 43 -28.61 7.51 -23.46
C GLN A 43 -27.87 7.93 -24.74
N SER A 44 -28.25 7.37 -25.90
CA SER A 44 -27.61 7.69 -27.17
C SER A 44 -27.72 9.18 -27.49
N THR A 45 -26.58 9.82 -27.75
CA THR A 45 -26.54 11.23 -28.14
C THR A 45 -27.24 11.47 -29.48
N CYS A 46 -27.30 10.46 -30.34
CA CYS A 46 -27.94 10.50 -31.65
C CYS A 46 -29.45 10.76 -31.56
N LEU A 47 -30.10 10.43 -30.43
CA LEU A 47 -31.52 10.72 -30.18
C LEU A 47 -31.84 12.21 -30.05
N TYR A 48 -30.83 13.06 -29.82
CA TYR A 48 -31.00 14.50 -29.61
C TYR A 48 -30.63 15.35 -30.83
N GLU A 49 -30.24 14.72 -31.94
CA GLU A 49 -29.96 15.39 -33.20
C GLU A 49 -31.25 15.84 -33.93
N GLN A 50 -31.14 16.83 -34.83
CA GLN A 50 -32.29 17.35 -35.61
C GLN A 50 -32.96 16.26 -36.48
N LYS A 51 -32.19 15.26 -36.92
CA LYS A 51 -32.67 14.07 -37.64
C LYS A 51 -32.02 12.84 -37.01
N PRO A 52 -32.63 12.25 -35.97
CA PRO A 52 -31.99 11.18 -35.21
C PRO A 52 -31.70 9.97 -36.10
N LYS A 53 -30.42 9.61 -36.18
CA LYS A 53 -29.94 8.38 -36.83
C LYS A 53 -29.27 7.51 -35.79
N ILE A 54 -29.88 6.38 -35.47
CA ILE A 54 -29.37 5.50 -34.42
C ILE A 54 -28.83 4.22 -35.07
N PRO A 55 -27.62 3.78 -34.71
CA PRO A 55 -27.16 2.46 -35.06
C PRO A 55 -28.08 1.39 -34.49
N ALA A 56 -28.55 0.46 -35.32
CA ALA A 56 -29.51 -0.55 -34.91
C ALA A 56 -29.02 -1.44 -33.75
N TYR A 57 -27.71 -1.55 -33.52
CA TYR A 57 -27.16 -2.32 -32.41
C TYR A 57 -27.45 -1.65 -31.06
N GLU A 58 -27.54 -0.31 -31.03
CA GLU A 58 -27.94 0.43 -29.82
C GLU A 58 -29.41 0.16 -29.48
N LEU A 59 -30.25 -0.01 -30.51
CA LEU A 59 -31.65 -0.42 -30.35
C LEU A 59 -31.76 -1.89 -29.93
N PHE A 60 -30.85 -2.74 -30.41
CA PHE A 60 -30.76 -4.14 -29.98
C PHE A 60 -30.40 -4.26 -28.49
N LEU A 61 -29.47 -3.45 -27.99
CA LEU A 61 -29.07 -3.46 -26.58
C LEU A 61 -30.22 -3.18 -25.61
N ILE A 62 -31.17 -2.33 -26.00
CA ILE A 62 -32.36 -1.97 -25.21
C ILE A 62 -33.60 -2.81 -25.58
N LEU A 63 -33.48 -3.72 -26.55
CA LEU A 63 -34.60 -4.52 -27.08
C LEU A 63 -35.40 -5.25 -25.98
N PRO A 64 -34.78 -5.85 -24.93
CA PRO A 64 -35.53 -6.49 -23.84
C PRO A 64 -36.42 -5.51 -23.07
N GLU A 65 -35.99 -4.27 -22.89
CA GLU A 65 -36.76 -3.23 -22.21
C GLU A 65 -37.89 -2.72 -23.12
N LEU A 66 -37.60 -2.52 -24.40
CA LEU A 66 -38.60 -2.14 -25.40
C LEU A 66 -39.71 -3.21 -25.52
N LYS A 67 -39.37 -4.50 -25.47
CA LYS A 67 -40.34 -5.60 -25.46
C LYS A 67 -41.30 -5.52 -24.27
N LYS A 68 -40.76 -5.29 -23.07
CA LYS A 68 -41.59 -5.12 -21.86
C LYS A 68 -42.55 -3.93 -21.99
N VAL A 69 -42.15 -2.87 -22.69
CA VAL A 69 -43.03 -1.72 -22.94
C VAL A 69 -44.14 -2.09 -23.92
N VAL A 70 -43.80 -2.79 -25.01
CA VAL A 70 -44.77 -3.27 -26.01
C VAL A 70 -45.77 -4.27 -25.41
N GLU A 71 -45.33 -5.12 -24.48
CA GLU A 71 -46.17 -6.11 -23.79
C GLU A 71 -47.13 -5.47 -22.76
N ASN A 72 -46.79 -4.30 -22.22
CA ASN A 72 -47.57 -3.62 -21.16
C ASN A 72 -48.45 -2.45 -21.67
N GLY A 73 -48.41 -2.12 -22.98
CA GLY A 73 -49.08 -0.95 -23.57
C GLY A 73 -50.45 -1.24 -24.24
N VAL A 74 -51.37 -0.27 -24.19
CA VAL A 74 -52.75 -0.35 -24.72
C VAL A 74 -53.04 0.72 -25.82
N ASN A 75 -52.04 1.44 -26.35
CA ASN A 75 -52.26 2.62 -27.21
C ASN A 75 -51.65 2.50 -28.64
N ASN A 76 -52.16 3.28 -29.60
CA ASN A 76 -51.66 3.37 -30.99
C ASN A 76 -50.14 3.69 -31.12
N ASN A 77 -49.54 4.30 -30.09
CA ASN A 77 -48.08 4.52 -30.00
C ASN A 77 -47.27 3.20 -29.94
N ASP A 78 -47.89 2.11 -29.49
CA ASP A 78 -47.29 0.78 -29.42
C ASP A 78 -47.10 0.17 -30.81
N LYS A 79 -47.88 0.58 -31.82
CA LYS A 79 -47.76 0.01 -33.17
C LYS A 79 -46.43 0.37 -33.82
N ASN A 80 -46.00 1.63 -33.72
CA ASN A 80 -44.73 2.10 -34.29
C ASN A 80 -43.53 1.53 -33.54
N LEU A 81 -43.62 1.41 -32.21
CA LEU A 81 -42.59 0.77 -31.39
C LEU A 81 -42.51 -0.73 -31.67
N LYS A 82 -43.66 -1.41 -31.80
CA LYS A 82 -43.74 -2.84 -32.14
C LYS A 82 -43.15 -3.13 -33.52
N SER A 83 -43.48 -2.34 -34.54
CA SER A 83 -42.86 -2.48 -35.87
C SER A 83 -41.33 -2.28 -35.84
N LEU A 84 -40.84 -1.36 -34.99
CA LEU A 84 -39.40 -1.18 -34.80
C LEU A 84 -38.76 -2.39 -34.11
N VAL A 85 -39.40 -2.91 -33.05
CA VAL A 85 -38.94 -4.11 -32.33
C VAL A 85 -38.87 -5.32 -33.26
N GLU A 86 -39.94 -5.59 -34.03
CA GLU A 86 -39.99 -6.70 -34.99
C GLU A 86 -38.91 -6.59 -36.08
N LEU A 87 -38.65 -5.38 -36.58
CA LEU A 87 -37.58 -5.16 -37.55
C LEU A 87 -36.20 -5.42 -36.96
N ILE A 88 -35.92 -4.89 -35.76
CA ILE A 88 -34.64 -5.09 -35.08
C ILE A 88 -34.45 -6.57 -34.74
N GLU A 89 -35.49 -7.28 -34.31
CA GLU A 89 -35.43 -8.73 -34.08
C GLU A 89 -35.03 -9.50 -35.32
N LYS A 90 -35.73 -9.26 -36.44
CA LYS A 90 -35.48 -9.99 -37.69
C LYS A 90 -34.06 -9.74 -38.23
N GLU A 91 -33.61 -8.49 -38.21
CA GLU A 91 -32.27 -8.13 -38.69
C GLU A 91 -31.16 -8.66 -37.77
N TYR A 92 -31.36 -8.62 -36.45
CA TYR A 92 -30.36 -9.11 -35.51
C TYR A 92 -30.42 -10.61 -35.29
N GLU A 93 -31.49 -11.32 -35.64
CA GLU A 93 -31.53 -12.78 -35.52
C GLU A 93 -30.42 -13.45 -36.35
N SER A 94 -30.27 -13.04 -37.62
CA SER A 94 -29.19 -13.53 -38.49
C SER A 94 -27.81 -13.10 -37.97
N LYS A 95 -27.67 -11.83 -37.59
CA LYS A 95 -26.40 -11.27 -37.10
C LYS A 95 -25.98 -11.87 -35.76
N VAL A 96 -26.92 -12.20 -34.88
CA VAL A 96 -26.66 -12.87 -33.60
C VAL A 96 -26.16 -14.29 -33.82
N CYS A 97 -26.67 -15.01 -34.83
CA CYS A 97 -26.13 -16.33 -35.18
C CYS A 97 -24.68 -16.23 -35.64
N GLU A 98 -24.37 -15.28 -36.54
CA GLU A 98 -22.98 -15.01 -36.96
C GLU A 98 -22.08 -14.64 -35.77
N ILE A 99 -22.54 -13.74 -34.89
CA ILE A 99 -21.76 -13.34 -33.71
C ILE A 99 -21.53 -14.54 -32.77
N LYS A 100 -22.54 -15.39 -32.56
CA LYS A 100 -22.39 -16.61 -31.76
C LYS A 100 -21.34 -17.53 -32.34
N GLU A 101 -21.36 -17.78 -33.65
CA GLU A 101 -20.32 -18.58 -34.31
C GLU A 101 -18.92 -17.99 -34.14
N MET A 102 -18.78 -16.66 -34.20
CA MET A 102 -17.50 -16.01 -33.92
C MET A 102 -17.04 -16.27 -32.47
N VAL A 103 -17.93 -16.09 -31.50
CA VAL A 103 -17.65 -16.31 -30.07
C VAL A 103 -17.30 -17.76 -29.78
N ASP A 104 -18.02 -18.72 -30.38
CA ASP A 104 -17.75 -20.15 -30.25
C ASP A 104 -16.37 -20.52 -30.83
N ASN A 105 -15.89 -19.76 -31.82
CA ASN A 105 -14.54 -19.87 -32.39
C ASN A 105 -13.49 -18.99 -31.66
N ASN A 106 -13.81 -18.43 -30.49
CA ASN A 106 -12.95 -17.55 -29.67
C ASN A 106 -12.46 -16.28 -30.37
N VAL A 107 -13.23 -15.75 -31.33
CA VAL A 107 -12.90 -14.52 -32.07
C VAL A 107 -14.05 -13.53 -32.06
N ILE A 108 -13.76 -12.23 -32.24
CA ILE A 108 -14.77 -11.20 -32.40
C ILE A 108 -14.27 -10.02 -33.23
N SER A 109 -15.18 -9.27 -33.87
CA SER A 109 -14.90 -7.99 -34.52
C SER A 109 -15.24 -6.81 -33.61
N PHE A 110 -14.62 -5.65 -33.85
CA PHE A 110 -14.85 -4.45 -33.04
C PHE A 110 -16.33 -4.05 -32.96
N LYS A 111 -17.03 -4.12 -34.10
CA LYS A 111 -18.46 -3.77 -34.21
C LYS A 111 -19.38 -4.71 -33.42
N ASN A 112 -18.91 -5.91 -33.07
CA ASN A 112 -19.71 -6.92 -32.38
C ASN A 112 -19.42 -6.97 -30.86
N LEU A 113 -18.54 -6.13 -30.33
CA LEU A 113 -18.17 -6.12 -28.90
C LEU A 113 -19.36 -5.88 -27.95
N PHE A 114 -20.41 -5.18 -28.39
CA PHE A 114 -21.64 -5.00 -27.61
C PHE A 114 -22.28 -6.33 -27.17
N TYR A 115 -22.03 -7.42 -27.92
CA TYR A 115 -22.54 -8.75 -27.59
C TYR A 115 -21.79 -9.41 -26.42
N LEU A 116 -20.49 -9.14 -26.26
CA LEU A 116 -19.69 -9.68 -25.15
C LEU A 116 -19.86 -8.89 -23.86
N PHE A 117 -20.11 -7.59 -23.98
CA PHE A 117 -20.03 -6.65 -22.86
C PHE A 117 -21.39 -6.07 -22.50
N THR A 118 -22.30 -6.93 -22.07
CA THR A 118 -23.64 -6.52 -21.60
C THR A 118 -23.60 -6.04 -20.15
N LYS A 119 -24.58 -5.20 -19.76
CA LYS A 119 -24.74 -4.77 -18.36
C LYS A 119 -24.88 -5.98 -17.42
N GLY A 120 -24.14 -5.95 -16.32
CA GLY A 120 -24.10 -7.04 -15.33
C GLY A 120 -23.13 -8.18 -15.66
N GLN A 121 -22.54 -8.21 -16.87
CA GLN A 121 -21.55 -9.20 -17.24
C GLN A 121 -20.30 -9.08 -16.35
N HIS A 122 -19.75 -10.20 -15.92
CA HIS A 122 -18.47 -10.23 -15.21
C HIS A 122 -17.33 -10.23 -16.23
N VAL A 123 -16.31 -9.42 -15.98
CA VAL A 123 -15.12 -9.31 -16.82
C VAL A 123 -13.87 -9.34 -15.97
N HIS A 124 -12.75 -9.66 -16.60
CA HIS A 124 -11.43 -9.37 -16.07
C HIS A 124 -10.66 -8.46 -17.03
N ALA A 125 -9.76 -7.67 -16.45
CA ALA A 125 -8.91 -6.74 -17.19
C ALA A 125 -7.57 -6.57 -16.46
N VAL A 126 -6.57 -6.04 -17.15
CA VAL A 126 -5.27 -5.71 -16.54
C VAL A 126 -5.27 -4.24 -16.08
N TRP A 127 -4.97 -4.02 -14.80
CA TRP A 127 -4.77 -2.70 -14.21
C TRP A 127 -3.45 -2.69 -13.43
N ASN A 128 -2.52 -1.80 -13.84
CA ASN A 128 -1.17 -1.69 -13.26
C ASN A 128 -0.45 -3.05 -13.21
N GLU A 129 -0.49 -3.82 -14.31
CA GLU A 129 0.10 -5.16 -14.42
C GLU A 129 -0.56 -6.25 -13.55
N CYS A 130 -1.69 -5.94 -12.89
CA CYS A 130 -2.47 -6.92 -12.13
C CYS A 130 -3.81 -7.21 -12.80
N ILE A 131 -4.21 -8.49 -12.83
CA ILE A 131 -5.55 -8.88 -13.28
C ILE A 131 -6.56 -8.49 -12.21
N ILE A 132 -7.62 -7.79 -12.62
CA ILE A 132 -8.74 -7.41 -11.76
C ILE A 132 -10.04 -7.96 -12.30
N GLY A 133 -10.95 -8.34 -11.40
CA GLY A 133 -12.34 -8.63 -11.75
C GLY A 133 -13.20 -7.37 -11.64
N ALA A 134 -14.23 -7.28 -12.48
CA ALA A 134 -15.20 -6.20 -12.42
C ALA A 134 -16.56 -6.65 -12.97
N LYS A 135 -17.61 -5.90 -12.66
CA LYS A 135 -18.97 -6.10 -13.19
C LYS A 135 -19.36 -4.92 -14.07
N ILE A 136 -19.74 -5.17 -15.31
CA ILE A 136 -20.08 -4.10 -16.26
C ILE A 136 -21.31 -3.33 -15.79
N THR A 137 -21.20 -2.01 -15.74
CA THR A 137 -22.32 -1.11 -15.44
C THR A 137 -22.89 -0.48 -16.69
N ASN A 138 -22.03 -0.02 -17.59
CA ASN A 138 -22.40 0.62 -18.84
C ASN A 138 -21.31 0.49 -19.90
N THR A 139 -21.71 0.43 -21.17
CA THR A 139 -20.80 0.41 -22.32
C THR A 139 -21.30 1.31 -23.42
N ALA A 140 -20.40 2.02 -24.09
CA ALA A 140 -20.75 2.88 -25.20
C ALA A 140 -19.64 2.91 -26.26
N TYR A 141 -20.01 2.89 -27.53
CA TYR A 141 -19.08 3.26 -28.60
C TYR A 141 -18.96 4.79 -28.64
N GLN A 142 -17.73 5.26 -28.77
CA GLN A 142 -17.40 6.67 -28.85
C GLN A 142 -16.45 6.90 -30.01
N ARG A 143 -16.63 8.04 -30.69
CA ARG A 143 -15.77 8.46 -31.79
C ARG A 143 -14.97 9.68 -31.39
N THR A 144 -13.67 9.63 -31.64
CA THR A 144 -12.78 10.78 -31.50
C THR A 144 -12.10 11.09 -32.82
N PHE A 145 -11.34 12.18 -32.87
CA PHE A 145 -10.47 12.48 -34.01
C PHE A 145 -9.48 11.33 -34.30
N CYS A 146 -9.07 10.56 -33.27
CA CYS A 146 -8.09 9.48 -33.39
C CYS A 146 -8.72 8.10 -33.71
N GLY A 147 -10.01 8.04 -34.06
CA GLY A 147 -10.72 6.79 -34.36
C GLY A 147 -11.86 6.48 -33.39
N GLU A 148 -12.52 5.35 -33.61
CA GLU A 148 -13.57 4.83 -32.74
C GLU A 148 -12.99 3.96 -31.62
N TYR A 149 -13.68 3.93 -30.49
CA TYR A 149 -13.36 3.04 -29.37
C TYR A 149 -14.62 2.71 -28.58
N MET A 150 -14.61 1.55 -27.94
CA MET A 150 -15.64 1.18 -26.96
C MET A 150 -15.16 1.55 -25.57
N ASN A 151 -15.92 2.39 -24.88
CA ASN A 151 -15.75 2.67 -23.47
C ASN A 151 -16.56 1.67 -22.65
N ILE A 152 -15.92 1.01 -21.68
CA ILE A 152 -16.52 0.04 -20.77
C ILE A 152 -16.36 0.59 -19.36
N ASN A 153 -17.46 0.93 -18.71
CA ASN A 153 -17.49 1.27 -17.30
C ASN A 153 -17.87 0.02 -16.52
N ALA A 154 -17.02 -0.35 -15.57
CA ALA A 154 -17.23 -1.51 -14.73
C ALA A 154 -17.08 -1.14 -13.26
N GLU A 155 -17.93 -1.73 -12.44
CA GLU A 155 -17.93 -1.62 -11.00
C GLU A 155 -16.86 -2.52 -10.39
N ILE A 156 -16.17 -1.98 -9.40
CA ILE A 156 -15.15 -2.65 -8.58
C ILE A 156 -15.38 -2.33 -7.10
N ILE A 157 -14.78 -3.12 -6.21
CA ILE A 157 -14.85 -2.88 -4.76
C ILE A 157 -13.51 -2.38 -4.26
N ASP A 158 -13.54 -1.22 -3.62
CA ASP A 158 -12.40 -0.58 -2.97
C ASP A 158 -12.74 -0.29 -1.49
N SER A 159 -11.83 0.34 -0.75
CA SER A 159 -12.02 0.72 0.65
C SER A 159 -11.45 2.10 0.92
N ASP A 160 -12.17 2.91 1.69
CA ASP A 160 -11.65 4.18 2.23
C ASP A 160 -10.90 4.01 3.56
N GLY A 161 -10.73 2.77 4.01
CA GLY A 161 -10.12 2.41 5.30
C GLY A 161 -11.12 2.26 6.46
N ASN A 162 -12.35 2.76 6.30
CA ASN A 162 -13.43 2.64 7.30
C ASN A 162 -14.58 1.74 6.82
N SER A 163 -14.80 1.70 5.50
CA SER A 163 -15.90 1.03 4.83
C SER A 163 -15.49 0.58 3.43
N PHE A 164 -16.16 -0.44 2.92
CA PHE A 164 -16.05 -0.83 1.51
C PHE A 164 -16.90 0.10 0.65
N ILE A 165 -16.42 0.41 -0.54
CA ILE A 165 -17.07 1.32 -1.48
C ILE A 165 -17.08 0.72 -2.89
N HIS A 166 -18.19 0.99 -3.58
CA HIS A 166 -18.36 0.62 -4.98
C HIS A 166 -17.78 1.72 -5.86
N GLY A 167 -16.64 1.43 -6.48
CA GLY A 167 -15.95 2.32 -7.41
C GLY A 167 -16.28 1.97 -8.87
N ILE A 168 -16.08 2.93 -9.78
CA ILE A 168 -16.21 2.70 -11.22
C ILE A 168 -14.84 2.84 -11.87
N LYS A 169 -14.45 1.83 -12.64
CA LYS A 169 -13.26 1.82 -13.49
C LYS A 169 -13.67 1.79 -14.95
N SER A 170 -13.11 2.73 -15.72
CA SER A 170 -13.31 2.78 -17.17
C SER A 170 -12.15 2.09 -17.91
N PHE A 171 -12.50 1.28 -18.90
CA PHE A 171 -11.59 0.67 -19.85
C PHE A 171 -11.95 1.12 -21.26
N ASN A 172 -10.97 1.19 -22.15
CA ASN A 172 -11.17 1.57 -23.54
C ASN A 172 -10.61 0.48 -24.45
N ILE A 173 -11.43 0.00 -25.37
CA ILE A 173 -11.01 -0.89 -26.46
C ILE A 173 -10.99 -0.07 -27.74
N ARG A 174 -9.80 0.14 -28.31
CA ARG A 174 -9.65 0.88 -29.58
C ARG A 174 -10.14 0.03 -30.75
N GLU A 175 -10.66 0.69 -31.78
CA GLU A 175 -11.05 0.05 -33.03
C GLU A 175 -9.89 -0.73 -33.70
N TRP A 176 -10.24 -1.82 -34.37
CA TRP A 176 -9.37 -2.61 -35.24
C TRP A 176 -10.17 -3.14 -36.44
N GLU A 177 -9.47 -3.52 -37.51
CA GLU A 177 -10.07 -4.15 -38.69
C GLU A 177 -10.06 -5.68 -38.59
N GLY A 178 -11.13 -6.32 -39.08
CA GLY A 178 -11.26 -7.77 -39.09
C GLY A 178 -11.64 -8.38 -37.74
N VAL A 179 -11.07 -9.54 -37.43
CA VAL A 179 -11.38 -10.32 -36.22
C VAL A 179 -10.16 -10.41 -35.30
N CYS A 180 -10.40 -10.41 -34.00
CA CYS A 180 -9.40 -10.54 -32.94
C CYS A 180 -9.80 -11.68 -32.01
N GLU A 181 -8.83 -12.39 -31.44
CA GLU A 181 -9.08 -13.38 -30.39
C GLU A 181 -9.62 -12.69 -29.13
N ILE A 182 -10.66 -13.25 -28.52
CA ILE A 182 -11.33 -12.65 -27.35
C ILE A 182 -10.34 -12.52 -26.17
N GLU A 183 -9.45 -13.48 -26.00
CA GLU A 183 -8.44 -13.50 -24.93
C GLU A 183 -7.36 -12.41 -25.08
N LYS A 184 -7.18 -11.86 -26.28
CA LYS A 184 -6.21 -10.76 -26.55
C LYS A 184 -6.82 -9.38 -26.30
N LEU A 185 -8.11 -9.29 -25.99
CA LEU A 185 -8.76 -8.03 -25.66
C LEU A 185 -8.24 -7.49 -24.31
N PRO A 186 -8.16 -6.17 -24.13
CA PRO A 186 -7.74 -5.57 -22.86
C PRO A 186 -8.76 -5.79 -21.73
N VAL A 187 -10.01 -6.12 -22.09
CA VAL A 187 -11.09 -6.54 -21.19
C VAL A 187 -11.68 -7.81 -21.77
N VAL A 188 -11.82 -8.85 -20.94
CA VAL A 188 -12.24 -10.18 -21.36
C VAL A 188 -13.40 -10.64 -20.46
N PRO A 189 -14.45 -11.30 -20.98
CA PRO A 189 -15.47 -11.93 -20.16
C PRO A 189 -14.86 -12.88 -19.13
N LEU A 190 -15.36 -12.85 -17.90
CA LEU A 190 -14.90 -13.70 -16.80
C LEU A 190 -15.97 -14.75 -16.47
N PRO A 191 -15.79 -16.01 -16.91
CA PRO A 191 -16.71 -17.09 -16.57
C PRO A 191 -16.84 -17.29 -15.06
N LYS A 192 -18.01 -17.77 -14.61
CA LYS A 192 -18.27 -18.08 -13.20
C LYS A 192 -17.35 -19.17 -12.66
N GLU A 193 -16.97 -20.10 -13.52
CA GLU A 193 -16.05 -21.21 -13.19
C GLU A 193 -14.78 -20.99 -14.02
N SER A 194 -13.77 -20.38 -13.41
CA SER A 194 -12.46 -20.20 -14.04
C SER A 194 -11.36 -20.05 -12.99
N PRO A 195 -10.14 -20.56 -13.26
CA PRO A 195 -9.01 -20.44 -12.32
C PRO A 195 -8.64 -18.97 -12.05
N ILE A 196 -8.88 -18.07 -13.03
CA ILE A 196 -8.70 -16.63 -12.85
C ILE A 196 -9.66 -16.12 -11.77
N ARG A 197 -10.94 -16.52 -11.81
CA ARG A 197 -11.92 -16.10 -10.80
C ARG A 197 -11.55 -16.61 -9.42
N ASP A 198 -11.07 -17.84 -9.30
CA ASP A 198 -10.64 -18.42 -8.01
C ASP A 198 -9.49 -17.61 -7.40
N ASN A 199 -8.50 -17.21 -8.21
CA ASN A 199 -7.41 -16.35 -7.78
C ASN A 199 -7.90 -14.95 -7.35
N LEU A 200 -8.84 -14.36 -8.11
CA LEU A 200 -9.45 -13.07 -7.76
C LEU A 200 -10.22 -13.16 -6.43
N ILE A 201 -10.95 -14.26 -6.19
CA ILE A 201 -11.67 -14.50 -4.93
C ILE A 201 -10.67 -14.66 -3.77
N ALA A 202 -9.60 -15.44 -3.96
CA ALA A 202 -8.58 -15.63 -2.93
C ALA A 202 -7.92 -14.29 -2.54
N ARG A 203 -7.56 -13.46 -3.52
CA ARG A 203 -7.05 -12.10 -3.28
C ARG A 203 -8.10 -11.21 -2.63
N GLY A 204 -9.35 -11.26 -3.09
CA GLY A 204 -10.44 -10.47 -2.52
C GLY A 204 -10.69 -10.77 -1.05
N LYS A 205 -10.58 -12.04 -0.64
CA LYS A 205 -10.62 -12.43 0.78
C LYS A 205 -9.48 -11.80 1.58
N LYS A 206 -8.25 -11.79 1.05
CA LYS A 206 -7.12 -11.07 1.68
C LYS A 206 -7.38 -9.56 1.74
N PHE A 207 -7.91 -8.96 0.68
CA PHE A 207 -8.26 -7.53 0.64
C PHE A 207 -9.27 -7.19 1.72
N ILE A 208 -10.41 -7.90 1.78
CA ILE A 208 -11.46 -7.67 2.78
C ILE A 208 -10.92 -7.75 4.21
N LYS A 209 -10.01 -8.69 4.47
CA LYS A 209 -9.39 -8.87 5.78
C LYS A 209 -8.57 -7.65 6.22
N TYR A 210 -7.87 -7.00 5.29
CA TYR A 210 -6.86 -5.97 5.61
C TYR A 210 -7.23 -4.55 5.18
N ALA A 211 -8.29 -4.36 4.40
CA ALA A 211 -8.65 -3.06 3.81
C ALA A 211 -9.30 -2.08 4.78
N ILE A 212 -9.82 -2.55 5.92
CA ILE A 212 -10.44 -1.73 6.96
C ILE A 212 -9.59 -1.78 8.23
N GLY A 213 -9.26 -0.61 8.76
CA GLY A 213 -8.44 -0.46 9.95
C GLY A 213 -6.94 -0.71 9.73
N PRO A 214 -6.13 -0.51 10.78
CA PRO A 214 -4.68 -0.72 10.72
C PRO A 214 -4.31 -2.20 10.80
N HIS A 215 -3.47 -2.70 9.89
CA HIS A 215 -2.96 -4.07 9.91
C HIS A 215 -1.45 -4.14 9.70
N TYR A 216 -0.75 -4.78 10.63
CA TYR A 216 0.69 -4.94 10.58
C TYR A 216 1.08 -6.24 9.90
N LEU A 217 1.76 -6.15 8.76
CA LEU A 217 2.04 -7.29 7.86
C LEU A 217 3.50 -7.36 7.43
N GLN A 218 3.90 -8.54 6.96
CA GLN A 218 5.12 -8.76 6.21
C GLN A 218 4.83 -8.53 4.73
N TYR A 219 5.73 -7.85 4.02
CA TYR A 219 5.62 -7.59 2.58
C TYR A 219 6.92 -7.94 1.87
N SER A 220 6.79 -8.50 0.66
CA SER A 220 7.93 -8.72 -0.23
C SER A 220 7.68 -8.15 -1.62
N GLY A 221 8.60 -7.31 -2.09
CA GLY A 221 8.53 -6.62 -3.37
C GLY A 221 8.45 -5.10 -3.22
N ASN A 222 8.01 -4.46 -4.31
CA ASN A 222 7.96 -3.01 -4.42
C ASN A 222 6.58 -2.47 -4.04
N MET A 223 6.59 -1.32 -3.38
CA MET A 223 5.46 -0.43 -3.23
C MET A 223 5.52 0.63 -4.32
N PHE A 224 4.39 1.29 -4.56
CA PHE A 224 4.30 2.30 -5.60
C PHE A 224 3.48 3.51 -5.19
N ARG A 225 3.71 4.64 -5.87
CA ARG A 225 2.88 5.84 -5.75
C ARG A 225 2.51 6.33 -7.14
N SER A 226 1.25 6.71 -7.29
CA SER A 226 0.77 7.46 -8.43
C SER A 226 1.19 8.92 -8.29
N THR A 227 1.91 9.42 -9.29
CA THR A 227 2.32 10.82 -9.41
C THR A 227 1.77 11.40 -10.71
N TRP A 228 1.91 12.71 -10.90
CA TRP A 228 1.55 13.34 -12.17
C TRP A 228 2.34 12.77 -13.36
N PHE A 229 3.55 12.29 -13.13
CA PHE A 229 4.42 11.69 -14.16
C PHE A 229 4.23 10.19 -14.34
N GLY A 230 3.24 9.60 -13.67
CA GLY A 230 2.98 8.16 -13.68
C GLY A 230 3.33 7.48 -12.36
N ILE A 231 3.53 6.16 -12.42
CA ILE A 231 3.74 5.33 -11.24
C ILE A 231 5.23 5.28 -10.90
N THR A 232 5.57 5.65 -9.67
CA THR A 232 6.92 5.54 -9.13
C THR A 232 6.98 4.35 -8.17
N ASN A 233 7.85 3.38 -8.46
CA ASN A 233 8.09 2.21 -7.62
C ASN A 233 9.25 2.45 -6.63
N PHE A 234 9.16 1.86 -5.45
CA PHE A 234 10.26 1.84 -4.47
C PHE A 234 10.28 0.52 -3.71
N LYS A 235 11.48 0.06 -3.36
CA LYS A 235 11.70 -1.18 -2.62
C LYS A 235 11.04 -1.10 -1.24
N SER A 236 10.38 -2.16 -0.81
CA SER A 236 9.65 -2.16 0.46
C SER A 236 9.64 -3.54 1.13
N ASP A 237 10.61 -4.40 0.82
CA ASP A 237 10.77 -5.67 1.54
C ASP A 237 10.91 -5.41 3.04
N GLY A 238 10.11 -6.13 3.83
CA GLY A 238 10.08 -6.00 5.27
C GLY A 238 8.69 -5.80 5.83
N ARG A 239 8.64 -5.15 6.99
CA ARG A 239 7.41 -4.89 7.73
C ARG A 239 6.68 -3.68 7.14
N VAL A 240 5.37 -3.79 6.97
CA VAL A 240 4.49 -2.71 6.49
C VAL A 240 3.27 -2.56 7.40
N MET A 241 2.74 -1.34 7.50
CA MET A 241 1.43 -1.10 8.10
C MET A 241 0.43 -0.76 7.00
N ILE A 242 -0.65 -1.54 6.86
CA ILE A 242 -1.81 -1.15 6.05
C ILE A 242 -2.63 -0.18 6.87
N ASP A 243 -2.88 1.02 6.35
CA ASP A 243 -3.73 2.02 7.01
C ASP A 243 -4.11 3.11 6.00
N ALA A 244 -5.25 2.93 5.33
CA ALA A 244 -5.73 3.88 4.34
C ALA A 244 -6.19 5.22 4.96
N VAL A 245 -6.67 5.19 6.20
CA VAL A 245 -7.16 6.38 6.91
C VAL A 245 -5.99 7.31 7.23
N SER A 246 -4.95 6.77 7.89
CA SER A 246 -3.75 7.53 8.19
C SER A 246 -3.01 7.93 6.90
N PHE A 247 -2.97 7.06 5.88
CA PHE A 247 -2.42 7.43 4.58
C PHE A 247 -3.11 8.70 4.02
N SER A 248 -4.45 8.73 4.01
CA SER A 248 -5.21 9.88 3.49
C SER A 248 -5.03 11.13 4.33
N LYS A 249 -4.90 10.99 5.66
CA LYS A 249 -4.67 12.12 6.57
C LYS A 249 -3.29 12.74 6.37
N ILE A 250 -2.25 11.91 6.26
CA ILE A 250 -0.87 12.36 6.04
C ILE A 250 -0.65 12.86 4.61
N ASN A 251 -1.39 12.33 3.63
CA ASN A 251 -1.24 12.67 2.21
C ASN A 251 -2.55 13.25 1.63
N PRO A 252 -3.05 14.41 2.11
CA PRO A 252 -4.37 14.92 1.74
C PRO A 252 -4.48 15.31 0.26
N SER A 253 -3.36 15.63 -0.39
CA SER A 253 -3.29 15.95 -1.82
C SER A 253 -3.18 14.72 -2.72
N TYR A 254 -2.97 13.53 -2.17
CA TYR A 254 -2.82 12.32 -2.96
C TYR A 254 -4.17 11.87 -3.54
N ASN A 255 -4.17 11.54 -4.84
CA ASN A 255 -5.35 10.98 -5.48
C ASN A 255 -5.47 9.49 -5.15
N MET A 256 -6.30 9.17 -4.17
CA MET A 256 -6.64 7.81 -3.77
C MET A 256 -7.49 7.06 -4.82
N GLY A 257 -7.87 7.71 -5.93
CA GLY A 257 -8.65 7.09 -6.99
C GLY A 257 -10.02 6.63 -6.50
N THR A 258 -10.30 5.34 -6.67
CA THR A 258 -11.56 4.71 -6.26
C THR A 258 -11.71 4.57 -4.75
N ALA A 259 -10.63 4.68 -3.97
CA ALA A 259 -10.63 4.60 -2.51
C ALA A 259 -11.07 5.90 -1.79
N LYS A 260 -11.31 7.01 -2.51
CA LYS A 260 -11.63 8.29 -1.89
C LYS A 260 -13.13 8.42 -1.61
N LYS A 261 -13.53 8.60 -0.34
CA LYS A 261 -14.88 9.08 0.00
C LYS A 261 -15.04 10.52 -0.50
N LEU A 262 -15.87 10.74 -1.53
CA LEU A 262 -16.19 12.09 -1.99
C LEU A 262 -17.09 12.77 -0.96
N ASN A 263 -16.56 13.74 -0.22
CA ASN A 263 -17.40 14.71 0.48
C ASN A 263 -18.07 15.60 -0.56
N HIS A 264 -19.39 15.79 -0.48
CA HIS A 264 -20.12 16.75 -1.31
C HIS A 264 -19.57 18.18 -1.07
N GLY A 265 -18.63 18.61 -1.90
CA GLY A 265 -18.00 19.93 -1.77
C GLY A 265 -16.96 20.20 -2.86
N SER A 266 -17.42 20.83 -3.94
CA SER A 266 -16.67 21.69 -4.89
C SER A 266 -15.20 21.36 -5.20
N GLY A 267 -14.95 20.82 -6.41
CA GLY A 267 -13.62 20.86 -7.02
C GLY A 267 -13.57 20.17 -8.38
N ARG A 268 -13.48 20.97 -9.46
CA ARG A 268 -13.27 20.49 -10.83
C ARG A 268 -11.86 19.86 -10.96
N SER A 269 -11.73 18.57 -10.65
CA SER A 269 -10.63 17.76 -11.18
C SER A 269 -11.10 17.08 -12.46
N ARG A 270 -10.48 17.47 -13.59
CA ARG A 270 -10.63 16.76 -14.87
C ARG A 270 -10.06 15.34 -14.73
N GLN A 271 -10.84 14.37 -15.21
CA GLN A 271 -10.51 12.95 -15.41
C GLN A 271 -10.37 12.10 -14.12
N ILE A 272 -11.51 11.69 -13.56
CA ILE A 272 -12.05 10.31 -13.48
C ILE A 272 -13.50 10.50 -12.99
N HIS A 273 -14.51 10.09 -13.75
CA HIS A 273 -15.92 10.13 -13.32
C HIS A 273 -16.18 8.93 -12.40
N VAL A 274 -15.78 9.03 -11.12
CA VAL A 274 -16.21 8.05 -10.11
C VAL A 274 -17.59 8.47 -9.61
N GLN A 275 -18.65 7.80 -10.06
CA GLN A 275 -19.94 7.86 -9.37
C GLN A 275 -19.90 6.83 -8.25
N LEU A 276 -19.80 7.28 -6.99
CA LEU A 276 -19.84 6.43 -5.80
C LEU A 276 -21.30 6.24 -5.37
N GLN A 277 -21.77 4.99 -5.25
CA GLN A 277 -22.99 4.69 -4.50
C GLN A 277 -22.60 4.54 -3.02
N GLN A 278 -23.25 5.30 -2.14
CA GLN A 278 -22.88 5.43 -0.73
C GLN A 278 -23.68 4.44 0.13
N HIS A 279 -23.00 3.43 0.67
CA HIS A 279 -23.46 2.66 1.82
C HIS A 279 -22.25 2.43 2.75
N ASP A 280 -22.38 2.69 4.05
CA ASP A 280 -21.35 2.38 5.05
C ASP A 280 -21.34 0.85 5.28
N GLU A 281 -20.96 0.08 4.26
CA GLU A 281 -20.88 -1.38 4.32
C GLU A 281 -19.53 -1.82 4.90
N LYS A 282 -19.59 -2.59 5.99
CA LYS A 282 -18.42 -3.22 6.62
C LYS A 282 -18.15 -4.64 6.13
N SER A 283 -18.92 -5.10 5.15
CA SER A 283 -18.83 -6.44 4.59
C SER A 283 -19.02 -6.39 3.09
N VAL A 284 -18.38 -7.31 2.38
CA VAL A 284 -18.55 -7.51 0.94
C VAL A 284 -19.33 -8.81 0.73
N LYS A 285 -20.31 -8.81 -0.19
CA LYS A 285 -21.07 -10.02 -0.52
C LYS A 285 -20.18 -11.07 -1.18
N GLU A 286 -20.45 -12.35 -0.95
CA GLU A 286 -19.62 -13.45 -1.44
C GLU A 286 -19.49 -13.47 -2.97
N GLU A 287 -20.60 -13.19 -3.67
CA GLU A 287 -20.63 -13.06 -5.12
C GLU A 287 -19.81 -11.90 -5.68
N GLU A 288 -19.45 -10.91 -4.85
CA GLU A 288 -18.77 -9.68 -5.25
C GLU A 288 -17.28 -9.67 -4.91
N ILE A 289 -16.78 -10.63 -4.11
CA ILE A 289 -15.38 -10.70 -3.64
C ILE A 289 -14.37 -10.64 -4.79
N PHE A 290 -14.69 -11.22 -5.95
CA PHE A 290 -13.81 -11.23 -7.12
C PHE A 290 -13.54 -9.83 -7.71
N MET A 291 -14.35 -8.83 -7.34
CA MET A 291 -14.25 -7.43 -7.81
C MET A 291 -13.35 -6.56 -6.93
N CYS A 292 -12.78 -7.10 -5.86
CA CYS A 292 -11.90 -6.33 -4.97
C CYS A 292 -10.61 -5.88 -5.69
N VAL A 293 -10.23 -4.62 -5.45
CA VAL A 293 -9.01 -4.02 -5.99
C VAL A 293 -7.73 -4.79 -5.58
N PRO A 294 -6.67 -4.74 -6.39
CA PRO A 294 -5.48 -5.54 -6.15
C PRO A 294 -4.50 -4.91 -5.16
N SER A 295 -4.71 -3.65 -4.75
CA SER A 295 -3.78 -2.89 -3.92
C SER A 295 -4.42 -2.30 -2.67
N LEU A 296 -3.58 -2.10 -1.65
CA LEU A 296 -3.90 -1.47 -0.37
C LEU A 296 -2.98 -0.27 -0.15
N PHE A 297 -3.41 0.64 0.73
CA PHE A 297 -2.60 1.80 1.14
C PHE A 297 -1.88 1.51 2.45
N GLY A 298 -0.58 1.79 2.50
CA GLY A 298 0.20 1.50 3.68
C GLY A 298 1.53 2.24 3.76
N PHE A 299 2.24 1.97 4.85
CA PHE A 299 3.52 2.55 5.20
C PHE A 299 4.60 1.47 5.28
N SER A 300 5.73 1.70 4.61
CA SER A 300 6.92 0.84 4.71
C SER A 300 7.82 1.31 5.84
N PHE A 301 8.05 0.44 6.85
CA PHE A 301 8.97 0.73 7.96
C PHE A 301 10.44 0.72 7.51
N THR A 302 10.76 0.03 6.41
CA THR A 302 12.12 -0.04 5.85
C THR A 302 12.50 1.28 5.17
N THR A 303 11.61 1.84 4.34
CA THR A 303 11.91 3.06 3.57
C THR A 303 11.33 4.34 4.17
N LYS A 304 10.55 4.22 5.24
CA LYS A 304 9.82 5.33 5.89
C LYS A 304 8.93 6.11 4.92
N LYS A 305 8.19 5.38 4.09
CA LYS A 305 7.37 5.96 3.01
C LYS A 305 5.98 5.34 2.96
N TRP A 306 5.00 6.21 2.77
CA TRP A 306 3.64 5.87 2.41
C TRP A 306 3.54 5.54 0.92
N GLY A 307 2.78 4.50 0.56
CA GLY A 307 2.47 4.13 -0.82
C GLY A 307 1.34 3.10 -0.92
N GLN A 308 1.13 2.58 -2.13
CA GLN A 308 0.29 1.44 -2.40
C GLN A 308 1.11 0.16 -2.49
N LEU A 309 0.53 -0.96 -2.09
CA LEU A 309 1.13 -2.28 -2.13
C LEU A 309 0.13 -3.31 -2.65
N TYR A 310 0.63 -4.36 -3.31
CA TYR A 310 -0.23 -5.41 -3.84
C TYR A 310 -0.63 -6.39 -2.74
N VAL A 311 -1.92 -6.71 -2.66
CA VAL A 311 -2.49 -7.64 -1.65
C VAL A 311 -1.84 -9.02 -1.72
N ASP A 312 -1.50 -9.50 -2.93
CA ASP A 312 -0.93 -10.83 -3.14
C ASP A 312 0.47 -10.99 -2.53
N LYS A 313 1.17 -9.87 -2.29
CA LYS A 313 2.54 -9.82 -1.78
C LYS A 313 2.63 -9.56 -0.28
N SER A 314 1.49 -9.57 0.43
CA SER A 314 1.42 -9.43 1.87
C SER A 314 1.03 -10.72 2.58
N ASP A 315 1.70 -10.97 3.69
CA ASP A 315 1.51 -12.13 4.55
C ASP A 315 1.52 -11.73 6.03
N GLU A 316 0.96 -12.59 6.87
CA GLU A 316 1.01 -12.38 8.32
C GLU A 316 2.45 -12.45 8.84
N ILE A 317 2.69 -11.69 9.90
CA ILE A 317 3.99 -11.65 10.54
C ILE A 317 4.17 -12.90 11.41
N THR A 318 5.27 -13.62 11.20
CA THR A 318 5.83 -14.50 12.22
C THR A 318 6.69 -13.67 13.16
N PHE A 319 6.23 -13.48 14.39
CA PHE A 319 6.98 -12.80 15.45
C PHE A 319 7.95 -13.78 16.14
N ASP A 320 9.04 -13.25 16.68
CA ASP A 320 9.98 -14.01 17.50
C ASP A 320 9.67 -13.80 18.99
N ASP A 321 8.80 -14.67 19.53
CA ASP A 321 8.36 -14.61 20.93
C ASP A 321 9.51 -14.79 21.93
N ASP A 322 10.56 -15.51 21.53
CA ASP A 322 11.73 -15.79 22.38
C ASP A 322 12.77 -14.64 22.35
N ALA A 323 12.58 -13.62 21.50
CA ALA A 323 13.58 -12.58 21.26
C ALA A 323 13.98 -11.83 22.54
N PHE A 324 13.01 -11.53 23.42
CA PHE A 324 13.25 -10.83 24.68
C PHE A 324 13.93 -11.72 25.73
N ASP A 325 13.58 -13.00 25.76
CA ASP A 325 14.18 -13.98 26.68
C ASP A 325 15.64 -14.27 26.32
N GLN A 326 15.98 -14.25 25.02
CA GLN A 326 17.34 -14.44 24.52
C GLN A 326 18.27 -13.25 24.76
N LEU A 327 17.74 -12.07 25.10
CA LEU A 327 18.54 -10.88 25.36
C LEU A 327 19.45 -11.10 26.58
N VAL A 328 20.76 -10.89 26.46
CA VAL A 328 21.67 -11.02 27.59
C VAL A 328 21.60 -9.74 28.44
N MET A 329 20.85 -9.80 29.54
CA MET A 329 20.61 -8.68 30.45
C MET A 329 20.36 -9.19 31.88
N ASP A 330 20.69 -8.34 32.85
CA ASP A 330 20.35 -8.55 34.26
C ASP A 330 18.85 -8.90 34.43
N PRO A 331 18.51 -9.99 35.16
CA PRO A 331 17.12 -10.44 35.32
C PRO A 331 16.18 -9.39 35.92
N ILE A 332 16.66 -8.57 36.85
CA ILE A 332 15.85 -7.53 37.50
C ILE A 332 15.49 -6.45 36.48
N LYS A 333 16.46 -6.06 35.63
CA LYS A 333 16.17 -5.11 34.53
C LYS A 333 15.15 -5.68 33.54
N LYS A 334 15.25 -6.96 33.20
CA LYS A 334 14.27 -7.61 32.31
C LYS A 334 12.87 -7.58 32.90
N GLU A 335 12.73 -7.99 34.16
CA GLU A 335 11.45 -8.00 34.88
C GLU A 335 10.84 -6.59 34.97
N LEU A 336 11.67 -5.58 35.21
CA LEU A 336 11.23 -4.19 35.28
C LEU A 336 10.74 -3.68 33.91
N ILE A 337 11.46 -3.96 32.83
CA ILE A 337 11.03 -3.60 31.48
C ILE A 337 9.72 -4.32 31.15
N SER A 338 9.67 -5.65 31.32
CA SER A 338 8.48 -6.45 30.99
C SER A 338 7.27 -5.98 31.78
N SER A 339 7.43 -5.69 33.07
CA SER A 339 6.35 -5.18 33.92
C SER A 339 5.83 -3.83 33.43
N LEU A 340 6.72 -2.89 33.11
CA LEU A 340 6.32 -1.56 32.62
C LEU A 340 5.59 -1.65 31.28
N VAL A 341 6.11 -2.41 30.31
CA VAL A 341 5.51 -2.48 28.96
C VAL A 341 4.23 -3.33 28.90
N THR A 342 4.04 -4.27 29.82
CA THR A 342 2.83 -5.10 29.90
C THR A 342 1.75 -4.48 30.80
N SER A 343 2.15 -3.63 31.75
CA SER A 343 1.19 -2.95 32.62
C SER A 343 0.29 -2.03 31.80
N LYS A 344 -0.99 -2.41 31.70
CA LYS A 344 -2.02 -1.48 31.24
C LYS A 344 -2.22 -0.50 32.40
N HIS A 345 -1.52 0.64 32.39
CA HIS A 345 -1.70 1.71 33.36
C HIS A 345 -3.13 2.29 33.28
N LYS A 346 -4.12 1.52 33.73
CA LYS A 346 -5.45 2.02 34.08
C LYS A 346 -5.38 2.45 35.54
N GLY A 347 -5.04 3.72 35.79
CA GLY A 347 -5.39 4.37 37.06
C GLY A 347 -4.28 4.89 37.97
N VAL A 348 -3.08 5.21 37.47
CA VAL A 348 -2.06 5.93 38.30
C VAL A 348 -2.11 7.45 38.08
N ASP A 349 -2.71 7.91 36.99
CA ASP A 349 -2.78 9.35 36.71
C ASP A 349 -3.94 10.04 37.42
N LEU A 350 -3.60 11.08 38.19
CA LEU A 350 -4.55 12.01 38.79
C LEU A 350 -5.31 12.87 37.75
N ILE A 351 -4.82 12.91 36.51
CA ILE A 351 -5.36 13.69 35.38
C ILE A 351 -5.39 12.81 34.14
N SER A 352 -6.58 12.57 33.58
CA SER A 352 -6.73 11.86 32.31
C SER A 352 -5.89 12.50 31.21
N GLY A 353 -4.91 11.74 30.68
CA GLY A 353 -4.08 12.16 29.54
C GLY A 353 -2.67 12.66 29.86
N LYS A 354 -2.12 12.42 31.07
CA LYS A 354 -0.77 12.91 31.46
C LYS A 354 0.27 11.87 31.92
N GLY A 355 0.01 10.57 31.94
CA GLY A 355 1.01 9.59 32.43
C GLY A 355 0.72 8.11 32.13
N GLY A 356 0.37 7.81 30.87
CA GLY A 356 0.32 6.44 30.37
C GLY A 356 1.54 6.00 29.55
N GLY A 357 2.43 6.91 29.17
CA GLY A 357 3.60 6.63 28.33
C GLY A 357 4.81 6.12 29.12
N CYS A 358 5.50 5.12 28.56
CA CYS A 358 6.75 4.60 29.13
C CYS A 358 7.94 5.05 28.28
N VAL A 359 8.75 5.96 28.82
CA VAL A 359 9.98 6.46 28.17
C VAL A 359 11.19 5.79 28.79
N PHE A 360 11.87 4.96 28.01
CA PHE A 360 13.08 4.25 28.38
C PHE A 360 14.30 4.96 27.79
N LEU A 361 15.26 5.33 28.64
CA LEU A 361 16.57 5.79 28.19
C LEU A 361 17.59 4.66 28.29
N LEU A 362 18.05 4.14 27.16
CA LEU A 362 19.08 3.10 27.09
C LEU A 362 20.43 3.75 26.81
N HIS A 363 21.39 3.60 27.72
CA HIS A 363 22.66 4.29 27.60
C HIS A 363 23.87 3.41 27.91
N GLY A 364 24.96 3.61 27.18
CA GLY A 364 26.19 2.81 27.34
C GLY A 364 27.03 2.72 26.07
N PRO A 365 28.12 1.93 26.07
CA PRO A 365 29.00 1.77 24.91
C PRO A 365 28.27 1.26 23.65
N PRO A 366 28.82 1.47 22.44
CA PRO A 366 28.25 0.91 21.22
C PRO A 366 28.30 -0.64 21.23
N GLY A 367 27.36 -1.29 20.54
CA GLY A 367 27.40 -2.73 20.33
C GLY A 367 26.95 -3.63 21.50
N VAL A 368 26.39 -3.06 22.56
CA VAL A 368 25.97 -3.81 23.78
C VAL A 368 24.46 -4.18 23.84
N GLY A 369 23.73 -4.03 22.73
CA GLY A 369 22.33 -4.50 22.64
C GLY A 369 21.24 -3.46 23.00
N LYS A 370 21.55 -2.16 23.02
CA LYS A 370 20.57 -1.08 23.27
C LYS A 370 19.41 -1.11 22.25
N THR A 371 19.72 -0.97 20.96
CA THR A 371 18.74 -1.05 19.86
C THR A 371 18.01 -2.40 19.86
N LEU A 372 18.74 -3.50 20.07
CA LEU A 372 18.20 -4.86 20.12
C LEU A 372 17.14 -5.04 21.22
N THR A 373 17.23 -4.28 22.31
CA THR A 373 16.24 -4.33 23.40
C THR A 373 14.88 -3.82 22.94
N ALA A 374 14.84 -2.70 22.20
CA ALA A 374 13.60 -2.18 21.65
C ALA A 374 13.01 -3.10 20.57
N GLU A 375 13.88 -3.68 19.73
CA GLU A 375 13.48 -4.70 18.74
C GLU A 375 12.85 -5.92 19.43
N ALA A 376 13.53 -6.49 20.43
CA ALA A 376 13.04 -7.64 21.16
C ALA A 376 11.71 -7.36 21.90
N ILE A 377 11.54 -6.15 22.44
CA ILE A 377 10.27 -5.73 23.07
C ILE A 377 9.15 -5.58 22.05
N SER A 378 9.43 -5.04 20.86
CA SER A 378 8.42 -4.94 19.80
C SER A 378 7.94 -6.31 19.33
N GLU A 379 8.87 -7.27 19.21
CA GLU A 379 8.57 -8.66 18.88
C GLU A 379 7.79 -9.33 20.02
N PHE A 380 8.21 -9.19 21.29
CA PHE A 380 7.48 -9.72 22.44
C PHE A 380 6.04 -9.19 22.58
N LEU A 381 5.80 -7.94 22.17
CA LEU A 381 4.47 -7.31 22.26
C LEU A 381 3.60 -7.51 21.01
N HIS A 382 4.12 -8.15 19.96
CA HIS A 382 3.51 -8.19 18.62
C HIS A 382 3.11 -6.81 18.09
N ARG A 383 3.98 -5.81 18.31
CA ARG A 383 3.73 -4.41 17.92
C ARG A 383 4.72 -3.94 16.88
N PRO A 384 4.34 -2.99 16.01
CA PRO A 384 5.27 -2.38 15.08
C PRO A 384 6.41 -1.66 15.79
N LEU A 385 7.62 -1.78 15.27
CA LEU A 385 8.76 -0.95 15.68
C LEU A 385 8.94 0.22 14.70
N TYR A 386 8.65 1.45 15.14
CA TYR A 386 9.02 2.65 14.41
C TYR A 386 10.39 3.14 14.88
N ALA A 387 11.45 2.62 14.25
CA ALA A 387 12.80 3.13 14.43
C ALA A 387 13.00 4.45 13.64
N VAL A 388 13.20 5.54 14.36
CA VAL A 388 13.43 6.90 13.85
C VAL A 388 14.92 7.18 13.81
N SER A 389 15.41 7.64 12.66
CA SER A 389 16.79 8.13 12.53
C SER A 389 16.82 9.64 12.75
N VAL A 390 17.88 10.16 13.37
CA VAL A 390 18.08 11.61 13.55
C VAL A 390 18.00 12.36 12.22
N GLY A 391 18.44 11.75 11.11
CA GLY A 391 18.35 12.35 9.79
C GLY A 391 16.92 12.54 9.26
N GLU A 392 15.94 11.76 9.75
CA GLU A 392 14.53 11.86 9.35
C GLU A 392 13.83 13.07 10.00
N LEU A 393 14.31 13.50 11.15
CA LEU A 393 13.72 14.58 11.95
C LEU A 393 14.08 15.98 11.43
N GLY A 394 15.03 16.09 10.51
CA GLY A 394 15.49 17.36 9.96
C GLY A 394 16.43 18.13 10.90
N THR A 395 16.92 19.26 10.40
CA THR A 395 17.91 20.08 11.11
C THR A 395 17.33 21.34 11.72
N SER A 396 16.05 21.65 11.52
CA SER A 396 15.42 22.84 12.08
C SER A 396 14.37 22.48 13.15
N ALA A 397 14.11 23.42 14.05
CA ALA A 397 13.06 23.32 15.07
C ALA A 397 11.68 22.99 14.48
N VAL A 398 11.35 23.60 13.33
CA VAL A 398 10.05 23.43 12.66
C VAL A 398 9.95 22.06 12.01
N ASP A 399 11.01 21.60 11.34
CA ASP A 399 11.03 20.27 10.71
C ASP A 399 10.92 19.17 11.76
N LEU A 400 11.67 19.30 12.86
CA LEU A 400 11.62 18.40 14.00
C LEU A 400 10.21 18.33 14.58
N GLU A 401 9.59 19.49 14.82
CA GLU A 401 8.24 19.53 15.39
C GLU A 401 7.23 18.84 14.47
N ASN A 402 7.22 19.18 13.19
CA ASN A 402 6.29 18.59 12.22
C ASN A 402 6.50 17.08 12.08
N LYS A 403 7.75 16.64 11.92
CA LYS A 403 8.06 15.22 11.69
C LYS A 403 7.89 14.36 12.91
N LEU A 404 8.38 14.79 14.07
CA LEU A 404 8.21 14.02 15.29
C LEU A 404 6.73 13.98 15.70
N SER A 405 5.96 15.06 15.52
CA SER A 405 4.52 15.03 15.79
C SER A 405 3.77 14.05 14.88
N GLU A 406 4.08 14.05 13.57
CA GLU A 406 3.54 13.09 12.60
C GLU A 406 3.85 11.64 13.02
N ILE A 407 5.11 11.35 13.39
CA ILE A 407 5.54 10.02 13.82
C ILE A 407 4.85 9.60 15.12
N LEU A 408 4.79 10.48 16.14
CA LEU A 408 4.16 10.18 17.42
C LEU A 408 2.65 9.92 17.27
N GLU A 409 1.97 10.68 16.41
CA GLU A 409 0.56 10.49 16.11
C GLU A 409 0.31 9.13 15.44
N VAL A 410 1.05 8.85 14.37
CA VAL A 410 0.93 7.59 13.62
C VAL A 410 1.27 6.39 14.50
N ALA A 411 2.34 6.47 15.29
CA ALA A 411 2.71 5.43 16.25
C ALA A 411 1.64 5.21 17.33
N SER A 412 0.96 6.27 17.77
CA SER A 412 -0.16 6.16 18.72
C SER A 412 -1.33 5.38 18.11
N ILE A 413 -1.72 5.69 16.87
CA ILE A 413 -2.79 4.99 16.13
C ILE A 413 -2.47 3.49 16.01
N TRP A 414 -1.22 3.17 15.73
CA TRP A 414 -0.75 1.79 15.54
C TRP A 414 -0.37 1.07 16.84
N ASN A 415 -0.43 1.77 17.97
CA ASN A 415 0.11 1.28 19.24
C ASN A 415 1.56 0.75 19.10
N ALA A 416 2.37 1.46 18.29
CA ALA A 416 3.73 1.06 17.93
C ALA A 416 4.73 1.37 19.06
N VAL A 417 5.80 0.58 19.12
CA VAL A 417 7.00 0.88 19.90
C VAL A 417 7.84 1.85 19.08
N ILE A 418 8.20 3.00 19.66
CA ILE A 418 9.07 3.97 19.00
C ILE A 418 10.49 3.78 19.50
N LEU A 419 11.46 3.82 18.59
CA LEU A 419 12.88 3.82 18.92
C LEU A 419 13.52 5.05 18.27
N ILE A 420 14.09 5.95 19.06
CA ILE A 420 14.93 7.04 18.56
C ILE A 420 16.37 6.66 18.87
N ASP A 421 17.07 6.20 17.83
CA ASP A 421 18.46 5.74 17.94
C ASP A 421 19.42 6.93 17.87
N GLU A 422 20.49 6.89 18.68
CA GLU A 422 21.52 7.93 18.74
C GLU A 422 20.96 9.33 19.04
N ALA A 423 20.05 9.42 20.00
CA ALA A 423 19.39 10.66 20.42
C ALA A 423 20.33 11.69 21.09
N ASP A 424 21.65 11.45 21.09
CA ASP A 424 22.68 12.26 21.75
C ASP A 424 22.49 13.77 21.48
N ILE A 425 22.24 14.16 20.22
CA ILE A 425 22.08 15.56 19.79
C ILE A 425 20.90 16.24 20.48
N PHE A 426 19.82 15.51 20.75
CA PHE A 426 18.61 16.04 21.40
C PHE A 426 18.69 15.96 22.93
N LEU A 427 19.57 15.12 23.47
CA LEU A 427 19.71 14.90 24.91
C LEU A 427 20.79 15.78 25.55
N GLU A 428 21.68 16.37 24.74
CA GLU A 428 22.85 17.09 25.24
C GLU A 428 22.49 18.45 25.86
N ARG A 429 23.23 18.87 26.89
CA ARG A 429 22.97 20.09 27.70
C ARG A 429 22.78 21.32 26.83
N ARG A 430 21.86 22.17 27.26
CA ARG A 430 21.69 23.50 26.70
C ARG A 430 22.95 24.34 26.91
N SER A 431 23.31 25.10 25.89
CA SER A 431 24.45 26.03 25.91
C SER A 431 23.92 27.45 25.75
N GLU A 432 24.41 28.41 26.52
CA GLU A 432 24.00 29.82 26.41
C GLU A 432 24.30 30.41 25.02
N HIS A 433 25.25 29.81 24.30
CA HIS A 433 25.69 30.28 22.98
C HIS A 433 25.05 29.54 21.80
N ASP A 434 24.22 28.51 22.04
CA ASP A 434 23.60 27.71 20.99
C ASP A 434 22.06 27.72 21.08
N ILE A 435 21.47 28.85 20.66
CA ILE A 435 20.02 29.08 20.64
C ILE A 435 19.32 28.01 19.79
N HIS A 436 19.91 27.63 18.67
CA HIS A 436 19.32 26.70 17.72
C HIS A 436 19.17 25.31 18.34
N ARG A 437 20.23 24.79 18.95
CA ARG A 437 20.17 23.50 19.65
C ARG A 437 19.28 23.54 20.88
N ASN A 438 19.28 24.63 21.63
CA ASN A 438 18.37 24.79 22.77
C ASN A 438 16.89 24.72 22.35
N ALA A 439 16.56 25.25 21.17
CA ALA A 439 15.23 25.14 20.59
C ALA A 439 14.88 23.67 20.26
N LEU A 440 15.79 22.93 19.61
CA LEU A 440 15.60 21.50 19.32
C LEU A 440 15.36 20.68 20.59
N VAL A 441 16.22 20.84 21.61
CA VAL A 441 16.09 20.16 22.91
C VAL A 441 14.74 20.49 23.57
N SER A 442 14.33 21.75 23.54
CA SER A 442 13.07 22.19 24.16
C SER A 442 11.84 21.62 23.45
N ILE A 443 11.82 21.59 22.12
CA ILE A 443 10.73 21.01 21.33
C ILE A 443 10.66 19.50 21.55
N PHE A 444 11.82 18.83 21.52
CA PHE A 444 11.90 17.39 21.76
C PHE A 444 11.29 17.02 23.11
N LEU A 445 11.73 17.67 24.21
CA LEU A 445 11.20 17.47 25.56
C LEU A 445 9.68 17.69 25.64
N ARG A 446 9.16 18.73 24.98
CA ARG A 446 7.72 19.01 24.94
C ARG A 446 6.96 17.89 24.25
N LEU A 447 7.45 17.39 23.11
CA LEU A 447 6.78 16.33 22.36
C LEU A 447 6.80 14.99 23.10
N LEU A 448 7.84 14.70 23.87
CA LEU A 448 7.90 13.50 24.73
C LEU A 448 6.88 13.54 25.88
N GLU A 449 6.55 14.72 26.41
CA GLU A 449 5.61 14.88 27.53
C GLU A 449 4.18 14.42 27.19
N TYR A 450 3.78 14.55 25.93
CA TYR A 450 2.44 14.17 25.48
C TYR A 450 2.36 12.74 24.92
N HIS A 451 3.50 12.04 24.80
CA HIS A 451 3.51 10.68 24.28
C HIS A 451 2.94 9.69 25.29
N GLN A 452 1.93 8.93 24.88
CA GLN A 452 1.23 7.95 25.73
C GLN A 452 1.59 6.48 25.40
N GLY A 453 2.63 6.25 24.60
CA GLY A 453 3.08 4.93 24.16
C GLY A 453 4.41 4.49 24.75
N ILE A 454 5.03 3.49 24.13
CA ILE A 454 6.35 2.97 24.51
C ILE A 454 7.41 3.63 23.63
N LEU A 455 8.32 4.36 24.25
CA LEU A 455 9.41 5.06 23.58
C LEU A 455 10.76 4.63 24.16
N PHE A 456 11.64 4.14 23.30
CA PHE A 456 13.04 3.91 23.61
C PHE A 456 13.91 5.01 23.01
N LEU A 457 14.74 5.61 23.83
CA LEU A 457 15.81 6.53 23.44
C LEU A 457 17.13 5.81 23.65
N THR A 458 18.02 5.79 22.65
CA THR A 458 19.38 5.27 22.83
C THR A 458 20.39 6.40 22.80
N THR A 459 21.47 6.25 23.56
CA THR A 459 22.53 7.25 23.63
C THR A 459 23.86 6.60 23.99
N ASN A 460 24.93 7.12 23.38
CA ASN A 460 26.31 6.72 23.70
C ASN A 460 26.97 7.75 24.65
N ARG A 461 26.39 8.95 24.84
CA ARG A 461 27.03 10.10 25.50
C ARG A 461 26.35 10.51 26.81
N VAL A 462 26.53 9.69 27.84
CA VAL A 462 25.87 9.86 29.15
C VAL A 462 26.25 11.14 29.91
N LYS A 463 27.47 11.64 29.70
CA LYS A 463 28.07 12.66 30.58
C LYS A 463 27.52 14.07 30.38
N CYS A 464 26.78 14.32 29.29
CA CYS A 464 26.39 15.66 28.86
C CYS A 464 24.88 15.89 28.84
N PHE A 465 24.08 15.21 29.68
CA PHE A 465 22.62 15.37 29.64
C PHE A 465 22.10 16.66 30.27
N ASP A 466 21.06 17.23 29.64
CA ASP A 466 20.18 18.23 30.24
C ASP A 466 19.36 17.60 31.40
N ALA A 467 19.39 18.24 32.58
CA ALA A 467 18.68 17.77 33.76
C ALA A 467 17.16 17.68 33.55
N ALA A 468 16.60 18.45 32.62
CA ALA A 468 15.17 18.43 32.30
C ALA A 468 14.67 17.06 31.80
N PHE A 469 15.55 16.22 31.25
CA PHE A 469 15.20 14.86 30.81
C PHE A 469 14.84 13.92 31.95
N GLN A 470 15.40 14.12 33.15
CA GLN A 470 15.13 13.24 34.29
C GLN A 470 13.64 13.20 34.66
N SER A 471 12.93 14.32 34.44
CA SER A 471 11.49 14.44 34.69
C SER A 471 10.59 13.72 33.68
N ARG A 472 11.13 13.35 32.52
CA ARG A 472 10.36 12.78 31.38
C ARG A 472 10.73 11.33 31.06
N ILE A 473 11.78 10.82 31.67
CA ILE A 473 12.23 9.43 31.51
C ILE A 473 11.62 8.61 32.64
N SER A 474 10.84 7.59 32.28
CA SER A 474 10.30 6.63 33.25
C SER A 474 11.41 5.79 33.86
N ILE A 475 12.38 5.37 33.05
CA ILE A 475 13.52 4.59 33.50
C ILE A 475 14.76 4.83 32.62
N ALA A 476 15.91 5.00 33.27
CA ALA A 476 17.21 5.03 32.62
C ALA A 476 17.97 3.72 32.88
N LEU A 477 18.28 2.99 31.81
CA LEU A 477 18.97 1.70 31.85
C LEU A 477 20.40 1.85 31.35
N LYS A 478 21.35 1.66 32.27
CA LYS A 478 22.78 1.60 31.95
C LYS A 478 23.15 0.22 31.42
N TYR A 479 23.80 0.21 30.26
CA TYR A 479 24.50 -0.93 29.70
C TYR A 479 26.00 -0.76 29.95
N ASN A 480 26.59 -1.80 30.52
CA ASN A 480 28.03 -1.89 30.69
C ASN A 480 28.63 -2.71 29.53
N GLU A 481 29.96 -2.72 29.44
CA GLU A 481 30.64 -3.69 28.58
C GLU A 481 30.29 -5.11 28.99
N LEU A 482 30.23 -6.02 28.01
CA LEU A 482 29.92 -7.43 28.26
C LEU A 482 31.07 -8.05 29.04
N ASP A 483 30.80 -8.70 30.17
CA ASP A 483 31.77 -9.54 30.85
C ASP A 483 31.97 -10.89 30.13
N ALA A 484 32.87 -11.73 30.63
CA ALA A 484 33.17 -13.01 29.99
C ALA A 484 31.97 -13.96 29.94
N ASP A 485 31.09 -13.95 30.94
CA ASP A 485 29.94 -14.83 31.00
C ASP A 485 28.81 -14.33 30.09
N ALA A 486 28.59 -13.02 30.05
CA ALA A 486 27.70 -12.38 29.10
C ALA A 486 28.14 -12.64 27.65
N ARG A 487 29.44 -12.50 27.34
CA ARG A 487 29.98 -12.84 26.01
C ARG A 487 29.76 -14.31 25.66
N LYS A 488 29.97 -15.22 26.61
CA LYS A 488 29.69 -16.65 26.43
C LYS A 488 28.22 -16.91 26.08
N GLN A 489 27.29 -16.23 26.76
CA GLN A 489 25.87 -16.33 26.43
C GLN A 489 25.57 -15.77 25.04
N VAL A 490 26.11 -14.60 24.69
CA VAL A 490 25.92 -13.99 23.36
C VAL A 490 26.43 -14.90 22.23
N TRP A 491 27.62 -15.51 22.39
CA TRP A 491 28.15 -16.50 21.45
C TRP A 491 27.19 -17.68 21.27
N ARG A 492 26.70 -18.26 22.37
CA ARG A 492 25.73 -19.37 22.32
C ARG A 492 24.45 -18.97 21.59
N THR A 493 23.85 -17.83 21.94
CA THR A 493 22.62 -17.36 21.31
C THR A 493 22.77 -17.24 19.78
N PHE A 494 23.87 -16.67 19.29
CA PHE A 494 24.07 -16.53 17.84
C PHE A 494 24.38 -17.85 17.14
N LEU A 495 25.18 -18.73 17.75
CA LEU A 495 25.52 -20.04 17.17
C LEU A 495 24.28 -20.95 17.15
N ASP A 496 23.52 -21.01 18.25
CA ASP A 496 22.30 -21.81 18.36
C ASP A 496 21.24 -21.39 17.32
N ARG A 497 21.19 -20.11 16.96
CA ARG A 497 20.26 -19.59 15.95
C ARG A 497 20.60 -20.03 14.52
N ILE A 498 21.88 -20.31 14.24
CA ILE A 498 22.35 -20.67 12.90
C ILE A 498 22.51 -22.20 12.75
N GLU A 499 22.99 -22.86 13.79
CA GLU A 499 23.37 -24.28 13.76
C GLU A 499 22.37 -25.18 14.49
N GLY A 500 21.47 -24.59 15.27
CA GLY A 500 20.53 -25.26 16.16
C GLY A 500 21.07 -25.42 17.58
N LYS A 501 20.15 -25.48 18.55
CA LYS A 501 20.46 -25.49 19.99
C LYS A 501 21.49 -26.56 20.36
N ASN A 502 22.60 -26.16 20.98
CA ASN A 502 23.68 -27.00 21.49
C ASN A 502 24.35 -27.91 20.43
N LYS A 503 24.27 -27.56 19.14
CA LYS A 503 24.92 -28.34 18.07
C LYS A 503 26.32 -27.85 17.72
N SER A 504 26.63 -26.60 18.04
CA SER A 504 27.92 -25.99 17.70
C SER A 504 29.08 -26.66 18.43
N GLN A 505 30.15 -26.96 17.70
CA GLN A 505 31.39 -27.51 18.25
C GLN A 505 32.45 -26.44 18.52
N VAL A 506 32.07 -25.16 18.40
CA VAL A 506 32.96 -24.01 18.61
C VAL A 506 33.42 -23.94 20.07
N ASP A 507 34.72 -23.67 20.29
CA ASP A 507 35.28 -23.45 21.62
C ASP A 507 34.93 -22.04 22.15
N ILE A 508 33.73 -21.93 22.71
CA ILE A 508 33.23 -20.68 23.31
C ILE A 508 34.04 -20.27 24.55
N GLU A 509 34.67 -21.22 25.25
CA GLU A 509 35.47 -20.93 26.46
C GLU A 509 36.75 -20.17 26.14
N ASN A 510 37.33 -20.42 24.97
CA ASN A 510 38.44 -19.61 24.45
C ASN A 510 37.93 -18.25 23.94
N LEU A 511 36.89 -18.25 23.08
CA LEU A 511 36.39 -17.02 22.44
C LEU A 511 35.87 -15.97 23.42
N LYS A 512 35.27 -16.38 24.55
CA LYS A 512 34.76 -15.44 25.56
C LYS A 512 35.85 -14.60 26.22
N ARG A 513 37.13 -15.00 26.14
CA ARG A 513 38.26 -14.27 26.74
C ARG A 513 38.59 -12.99 25.97
N ARG A 514 38.24 -12.94 24.68
CA ARG A 514 38.44 -11.75 23.84
C ARG A 514 37.44 -10.65 24.25
N PRO A 515 37.86 -9.38 24.43
CA PRO A 515 37.01 -8.28 24.89
C PRO A 515 36.13 -7.75 23.74
N LEU A 516 35.21 -8.58 23.26
CA LEU A 516 34.34 -8.28 22.12
C LEU A 516 32.96 -7.79 22.59
N ASN A 517 32.39 -6.84 21.86
CA ASN A 517 30.99 -6.45 22.03
C ASN A 517 30.05 -7.37 21.22
N GLY A 518 28.74 -7.27 21.48
CA GLY A 518 27.75 -8.14 20.83
C GLY A 518 27.64 -7.95 19.31
N ARG A 519 27.91 -6.74 18.80
CA ARG A 519 27.92 -6.44 17.36
C ARG A 519 29.09 -7.12 16.66
N GLU A 520 30.27 -7.11 17.27
CA GLU A 520 31.46 -7.81 16.77
C GLU A 520 31.23 -9.32 16.73
N ILE A 521 30.70 -9.90 17.81
CA ILE A 521 30.36 -11.33 17.88
C ILE A 521 29.37 -11.70 16.76
N LYS A 522 28.27 -10.95 16.61
CA LYS A 522 27.28 -11.17 15.54
C LYS A 522 27.92 -11.11 14.15
N THR A 523 28.81 -10.15 13.93
CA THR A 523 29.50 -9.97 12.64
C THR A 523 30.43 -11.13 12.35
N ALA A 524 31.22 -11.57 13.33
CA ALA A 524 32.11 -12.72 13.21
C ALA A 524 31.35 -14.00 12.87
N VAL A 525 30.26 -14.30 13.59
CA VAL A 525 29.40 -15.45 13.33
C VAL A 525 28.80 -15.39 11.91
N ARG A 526 28.29 -14.22 11.48
CA ARG A 526 27.72 -14.05 10.14
C ARG A 526 28.76 -14.28 9.04
N LEU A 527 29.96 -13.74 9.20
CA LEU A 527 31.07 -13.93 8.25
C LEU A 527 31.50 -15.39 8.21
N ALA A 528 31.61 -16.06 9.36
CA ALA A 528 31.95 -17.47 9.42
C ALA A 528 30.90 -18.34 8.72
N LYS A 529 29.61 -18.05 8.90
CA LYS A 529 28.55 -18.76 8.16
C LYS A 529 28.64 -18.52 6.65
N ALA A 530 28.92 -17.29 6.21
CA ALA A 530 29.07 -17.00 4.78
C ALA A 530 30.29 -17.70 4.14
N LEU A 531 31.39 -17.86 4.90
CA LEU A 531 32.57 -18.60 4.44
C LEU A 531 32.34 -20.11 4.36
N THR A 532 31.58 -20.67 5.30
CA THR A 532 31.25 -22.10 5.31
C THR A 532 30.25 -22.47 4.21
N THR A 533 29.17 -21.69 4.07
CA THR A 533 28.13 -21.96 3.06
C THR A 533 28.60 -21.82 1.62
N LYS A 534 29.69 -21.07 1.36
CA LYS A 534 30.31 -21.01 0.03
C LYS A 534 30.82 -22.39 -0.43
N ASN A 535 31.28 -23.21 0.50
CA ASN A 535 31.86 -24.52 0.20
C ASN A 535 30.85 -25.65 0.39
N ASP A 536 30.01 -25.55 1.43
CA ASP A 536 28.96 -26.52 1.76
C ASP A 536 27.82 -25.83 2.54
N PRO A 537 26.57 -25.80 2.03
CA PRO A 537 25.44 -25.15 2.69
C PRO A 537 25.18 -25.60 4.15
N ASP A 538 25.43 -26.88 4.43
CA ASP A 538 25.12 -27.50 5.73
C ASP A 538 26.34 -27.58 6.65
N ALA A 539 27.50 -27.08 6.21
CA ALA A 539 28.69 -27.06 7.03
C ALA A 539 28.52 -26.17 8.27
N MET A 540 29.03 -26.69 9.39
CA MET A 540 29.11 -26.01 10.68
C MET A 540 30.35 -25.12 10.73
N ILE A 541 30.23 -24.04 11.50
CA ILE A 541 31.24 -23.08 11.83
C ILE A 541 32.29 -23.74 12.74
N THR A 542 33.55 -23.54 12.38
CA THR A 542 34.69 -24.01 13.17
C THR A 542 35.31 -22.88 14.00
N THR A 543 35.91 -23.23 15.13
CA THR A 543 36.64 -22.27 15.99
C THR A 543 37.72 -21.52 15.20
N GLN A 544 38.48 -22.23 14.35
CA GLN A 544 39.59 -21.66 13.58
C GLN A 544 39.13 -20.57 12.59
N GLN A 545 37.95 -20.73 11.98
CA GLN A 545 37.38 -19.72 11.09
C GLN A 545 37.01 -18.45 11.85
N LEU A 546 36.39 -18.59 13.03
CA LEU A 546 36.05 -17.47 13.89
C LEU A 546 37.30 -16.73 14.37
N GLU A 547 38.32 -17.46 14.81
CA GLU A 547 39.60 -16.88 15.21
C GLU A 547 40.24 -16.08 14.06
N THR A 548 40.28 -16.65 12.86
CA THR A 548 40.83 -15.99 11.67
C THR A 548 40.09 -14.68 11.36
N ILE A 549 38.76 -14.68 11.38
CA ILE A 549 37.94 -13.48 11.12
C ILE A 549 38.20 -12.41 12.19
N LEU A 550 38.27 -12.82 13.45
CA LEU A 550 38.51 -11.92 14.56
C LEU A 550 39.92 -11.32 14.52
N ASP A 551 40.92 -12.09 14.11
CA ASP A 551 42.31 -11.62 13.98
C ASP A 551 42.45 -10.61 12.82
N ILE A 552 41.80 -10.86 11.67
CA ILE A 552 41.73 -9.90 10.55
C ILE A 552 41.02 -8.61 10.99
N SER A 553 39.92 -8.72 11.72
CA SER A 553 39.18 -7.55 12.21
C SER A 553 40.01 -6.74 13.19
N LYS A 554 40.82 -7.42 14.03
CA LYS A 554 41.71 -6.78 14.99
C LYS A 554 42.86 -6.04 14.31
N SER A 555 43.50 -6.63 13.29
CA SER A 555 44.60 -5.97 12.58
C SER A 555 44.14 -4.67 11.92
N PHE A 556 42.94 -4.65 11.35
CA PHE A 556 42.34 -3.44 10.78
C PHE A 556 42.05 -2.36 11.85
N GLY A 557 41.55 -2.76 13.02
CA GLY A 557 41.35 -1.83 14.14
C GLY A 557 42.66 -1.21 14.64
N GLU A 558 43.71 -2.02 14.75
CA GLU A 558 45.05 -1.57 15.15
C GLU A 558 45.65 -0.59 14.13
N GLU A 559 45.45 -0.82 12.82
CA GLU A 559 45.87 0.12 11.77
C GLU A 559 45.17 1.48 11.88
N LEU A 560 43.85 1.50 12.16
CA LEU A 560 43.10 2.74 12.34
C LEU A 560 43.54 3.51 13.59
N GLU A 561 43.73 2.82 14.73
CA GLU A 561 44.22 3.45 15.95
C GLU A 561 45.63 4.02 15.80
N ASN A 562 46.49 3.35 15.03
CA ASN A 562 47.84 3.84 14.77
C ASN A 562 47.80 5.09 13.89
N ARG A 563 46.91 5.15 12.89
CA ARG A 563 46.70 6.35 12.07
C ARG A 563 46.19 7.54 12.89
N ASP A 564 45.23 7.32 13.79
CA ASP A 564 44.72 8.39 14.67
C ASP A 564 45.81 8.89 15.63
N LYS A 565 46.71 8.01 16.09
CA LYS A 565 47.87 8.40 16.92
C LYS A 565 48.88 9.20 16.12
N ASP A 566 49.17 8.81 14.88
CA ASP A 566 50.09 9.52 13.98
C ASP A 566 49.55 10.91 13.60
N GLU A 567 48.26 11.03 13.28
CA GLU A 567 47.61 12.33 12.99
C GLU A 567 47.58 13.24 14.23
N ASN A 568 47.38 12.69 15.44
CA ASN A 568 47.47 13.46 16.68
C ASN A 568 48.90 13.92 17.01
N LEU A 569 49.91 13.08 16.75
CA LEU A 569 51.33 13.41 16.92
C LEU A 569 51.79 14.48 15.90
N GLU A 570 51.33 14.42 14.66
CA GLU A 570 51.57 15.47 13.65
C GLU A 570 50.92 16.80 14.04
N ASN A 571 49.67 16.77 14.53
CA ASN A 571 48.97 17.98 14.99
C ASN A 571 49.66 18.61 16.21
N GLU A 572 50.10 17.83 17.20
CA GLU A 572 50.88 18.33 18.34
C GLU A 572 52.24 18.90 17.93
N ASN A 573 52.93 18.27 16.97
CA ASN A 573 54.20 18.77 16.45
C ASN A 573 54.04 20.05 15.62
N SER A 574 52.94 20.17 14.86
CA SER A 574 52.60 21.40 14.13
C SER A 574 52.33 22.58 15.08
N ASP A 575 51.66 22.33 16.21
CA ASP A 575 51.37 23.34 17.24
C ASP A 575 52.63 23.74 18.04
N LYS A 576 53.54 22.80 18.32
CA LYS A 576 54.86 23.10 18.89
C LYS A 576 55.73 23.90 17.94
N THR A 577 55.65 23.64 16.63
CA THR A 577 56.38 24.39 15.59
C THR A 577 55.81 25.81 15.42
N ARG A 578 54.48 25.97 15.44
CA ARG A 578 53.81 27.28 15.46
C ARG A 578 54.13 28.10 16.72
N LYS A 579 54.29 27.46 17.88
CA LYS A 579 54.75 28.13 19.11
C LYS A 579 56.21 28.54 19.06
N LYS A 580 57.11 27.77 18.43
CA LYS A 580 58.52 28.16 18.24
C LYS A 580 58.71 29.32 17.27
N ILE A 581 57.89 29.43 16.22
CA ILE A 581 57.94 30.54 15.25
C ILE A 581 57.44 31.87 15.87
N ARG A 582 56.66 31.82 16.95
CA ARG A 582 56.15 33.00 17.66
C ARG A 582 57.11 33.59 18.71
N VAL A 583 58.24 32.95 18.98
CA VAL A 583 59.19 33.31 20.05
C VAL A 583 60.57 33.74 19.49
N ASN A 584 60.75 33.78 18.17
CA ASN A 584 61.95 34.33 17.52
C ASN A 584 61.65 35.65 16.80
#